data_AF-A0A016STT9-F1
#
_entry.id   AF-A0A016STT9-F1
#
_cell.length_a   1.000
_cell.length_b   1.000
_cell.length_c   1.000
_cell.angle_alpha   90.00
_cell.angle_beta   90.00
_cell.angle_gamma   90.00
#
_symmetry.space_group_name_H-M   'P 1'
#
loop_
_entity.id
_entity.type
_entity.pdbx_description
1 polymer ?
#
loop_
_entity_poly.entity_id
_entity_poly.type
_entity_poly.pdbx_seq_one_letter_code
_entity_poly.pdbx_strand_id
1 'polypeptide(L)'
;MILPVLIVLSAHWTPVTGADPFHYEVHGSLLGIPEDERTLTAVETKFYADVSSATHRKDISLSVHELKSNFGVYLSSTIFHGYVTTSVSNRSELISLLKSVPTIALAYVAPVDSIPSRPTNLLFQSNAAIQCSGDGIPLPNNTCLCPPYSSGKNCETVLCQNFGVWDGRRCSCPPGYYSKFCENRGFRPAIENDIDLSSRSLVIFFSLATSMQQDFQSFRANLATMVDGMQSSSNDIANYVFYGFVLTDTNVLTYFIGGGRQLSSLNLIFDSLVFSLPAQQQPFLYQIMQAPFMYGGSRSFSNVLVFVDSGAGDATAANALFSANTPEQQLMSSIKVWHNKLTFIVSQTSANPIDTSGDNFDVYRRLAESTHGDLFVVDKTEIPAVSAQILCLP
;
A
#
# COMPACT_ATOMS: atom_id res chain seq x y z
N MET A 1 -51.69 -24.32 8.48
CA MET A 1 -51.04 -23.05 8.12
C MET A 1 -49.68 -23.04 8.79
N ILE A 2 -48.65 -23.49 8.06
CA ILE A 2 -47.32 -23.80 8.59
C ILE A 2 -46.42 -22.61 8.22
N LEU A 3 -45.90 -21.93 9.24
CA LEU A 3 -44.87 -20.88 9.09
C LEU A 3 -43.54 -21.55 8.67
N PRO A 4 -42.80 -20.99 7.69
CA PRO A 4 -41.47 -21.50 7.37
C PRO A 4 -40.45 -21.03 8.41
N VAL A 5 -39.71 -21.98 8.96
CA VAL A 5 -38.52 -21.74 9.80
C VAL A 5 -37.39 -21.27 8.88
N LEU A 6 -36.91 -20.05 9.10
CA LEU A 6 -35.68 -19.53 8.50
C LEU A 6 -34.50 -20.36 9.05
N ILE A 7 -33.92 -21.23 8.23
CA ILE A 7 -32.65 -21.90 8.54
C ILE A 7 -31.54 -20.91 8.22
N VAL A 8 -31.01 -20.24 9.26
CA VAL A 8 -29.74 -19.52 9.17
C VAL A 8 -28.64 -20.58 9.11
N LEU A 9 -28.10 -20.83 7.91
CA LEU A 9 -26.87 -21.59 7.71
C LEU A 9 -25.71 -20.78 8.31
N SER A 10 -25.44 -21.00 9.59
CA SER A 10 -24.18 -20.63 10.21
C SER A 10 -23.08 -21.44 9.55
N ALA A 11 -22.17 -20.75 8.84
CA ALA A 11 -20.96 -21.34 8.30
C ALA A 11 -20.10 -21.86 9.47
N HIS A 12 -20.29 -23.14 9.80
CA HIS A 12 -19.50 -23.82 10.80
C HIS A 12 -18.10 -24.02 10.22
N TRP A 13 -17.13 -23.39 10.87
CA TRP A 13 -15.71 -23.66 10.69
C TRP A 13 -15.47 -25.14 10.99
N THR A 14 -15.21 -25.94 9.96
CA THR A 14 -14.64 -27.28 10.15
C THR A 14 -13.11 -27.14 10.15
N PRO A 15 -12.42 -27.39 11.27
CA PRO A 15 -10.96 -27.51 11.25
C PRO A 15 -10.57 -28.55 10.21
N VAL A 16 -9.63 -28.22 9.32
CA VAL A 16 -9.08 -29.20 8.37
C VAL A 16 -8.29 -30.21 9.20
N THR A 17 -8.83 -31.41 9.36
CA THR A 17 -8.20 -32.50 10.12
C THR A 17 -6.85 -32.85 9.48
N GLY A 18 -5.75 -32.50 10.14
CA GLY A 18 -4.39 -32.84 9.72
C GLY A 18 -3.62 -31.75 8.96
N ALA A 19 -4.14 -30.52 8.85
CA ALA A 19 -3.36 -29.37 8.40
C ALA A 19 -2.92 -28.54 9.62
N ASP A 20 -1.64 -28.16 9.68
CA ASP A 20 -1.17 -27.25 10.71
C ASP A 20 -1.86 -25.88 10.54
N PRO A 21 -2.34 -25.25 11.62
CA PRO A 21 -3.01 -23.97 11.52
C PRO A 21 -1.99 -22.88 11.10
N PHE A 22 -2.35 -22.05 10.11
CA PHE A 22 -1.62 -20.84 9.64
C PHE A 22 -0.35 -21.06 8.80
N HIS A 23 -0.48 -21.51 7.55
CA HIS A 23 0.69 -21.71 6.66
C HIS A 23 1.22 -20.43 6.01
N TYR A 24 0.36 -19.47 5.66
CA TYR A 24 0.77 -18.29 4.91
C TYR A 24 0.20 -16.98 5.46
N GLU A 25 1.04 -15.97 5.64
CA GLU A 25 0.61 -14.58 5.76
C GLU A 25 0.26 -14.05 4.36
N VAL A 26 -0.88 -13.39 4.24
CA VAL A 26 -1.40 -12.89 2.96
C VAL A 26 -1.87 -11.45 3.10
N HIS A 27 -1.44 -10.61 2.15
CA HIS A 27 -2.03 -9.29 1.93
C HIS A 27 -2.59 -9.24 0.51
N GLY A 28 -3.86 -8.89 0.43
CA GLY A 28 -4.61 -8.92 -0.82
C GLY A 28 -5.87 -8.09 -0.73
N SER A 29 -6.74 -8.28 -1.71
CA SER A 29 -8.00 -7.57 -1.80
C SER A 29 -9.09 -8.47 -2.36
N LEU A 30 -10.32 -8.20 -1.94
CA LEU A 30 -11.50 -8.97 -2.31
C LEU A 30 -12.60 -8.03 -2.83
N LEU A 31 -13.10 -8.28 -4.03
CA LEU A 31 -14.15 -7.49 -4.67
C LEU A 31 -15.55 -7.99 -4.28
N GLY A 32 -16.50 -7.07 -4.10
CA GLY A 32 -17.93 -7.42 -4.00
C GLY A 32 -18.47 -7.49 -2.57
N ILE A 33 -17.87 -6.73 -1.65
CA ILE A 33 -18.43 -6.45 -0.32
C ILE A 33 -18.81 -4.97 -0.29
N PRO A 34 -20.11 -4.65 -0.08
CA PRO A 34 -20.56 -3.27 0.11
C PRO A 34 -19.79 -2.57 1.24
N GLU A 35 -19.55 -1.26 1.10
CA GLU A 35 -18.71 -0.51 2.04
C GLU A 35 -19.24 -0.55 3.49
N ASP A 36 -20.56 -0.51 3.65
CA ASP A 36 -21.26 -0.60 4.94
C ASP A 36 -21.26 -1.99 5.57
N GLU A 37 -20.93 -3.03 4.79
CA GLU A 37 -20.88 -4.43 5.23
C GLU A 37 -19.44 -4.93 5.44
N ARG A 38 -18.42 -4.07 5.25
CA ARG A 38 -17.00 -4.42 5.41
C ARG A 38 -16.67 -4.75 6.86
N THR A 39 -16.68 -6.04 7.16
CA THR A 39 -16.26 -6.62 8.44
C THR A 39 -15.27 -7.75 8.18
N LEU A 40 -14.46 -8.10 9.20
CA LEU A 40 -13.52 -9.22 9.11
C LEU A 40 -14.24 -10.50 8.67
N THR A 41 -15.36 -10.83 9.33
CA THR A 41 -16.17 -12.02 9.03
C THR A 41 -16.79 -11.99 7.64
N ALA A 42 -17.21 -10.83 7.13
CA ALA A 42 -17.74 -10.71 5.77
C ALA A 42 -16.65 -11.04 4.73
N VAL A 43 -15.42 -10.56 4.94
CA VAL A 43 -14.28 -10.88 4.08
C VAL A 43 -13.94 -12.37 4.15
N GLU A 44 -13.84 -12.95 5.34
CA GLU A 44 -13.54 -14.39 5.52
C GLU A 44 -14.59 -15.28 4.85
N THR A 45 -15.88 -14.98 5.06
CA THR A 45 -17.01 -15.74 4.50
C THR A 45 -17.01 -15.67 2.99
N LYS A 46 -16.85 -14.46 2.44
CA LYS A 46 -16.85 -14.27 0.99
C LYS A 46 -15.62 -14.89 0.34
N PHE A 47 -14.44 -14.73 0.94
CA PHE A 47 -13.21 -15.37 0.47
C PHE A 47 -13.40 -16.88 0.36
N TYR A 48 -13.91 -17.53 1.41
CA TYR A 48 -14.16 -18.97 1.40
C TYR A 48 -15.16 -19.38 0.30
N ALA A 49 -16.26 -18.63 0.16
CA ALA A 49 -17.27 -18.90 -0.87
C ALA A 49 -16.69 -18.79 -2.29
N ASP A 50 -15.97 -17.71 -2.59
CA ASP A 50 -15.40 -17.46 -3.91
C ASP A 50 -14.30 -18.48 -4.25
N VAL A 51 -13.40 -18.78 -3.30
CA VAL A 51 -12.33 -19.79 -3.47
C VAL A 51 -12.93 -21.18 -3.67
N SER A 52 -13.90 -21.58 -2.85
CA SER A 52 -14.56 -22.88 -2.95
C SER A 52 -15.32 -23.04 -4.27
N SER A 53 -15.98 -21.98 -4.74
CA SER A 53 -16.68 -21.98 -6.02
C SER A 53 -15.73 -22.08 -7.21
N ALA A 54 -14.61 -21.34 -7.19
CA ALA A 54 -13.69 -21.25 -8.32
C ALA A 54 -12.70 -22.43 -8.40
N THR A 55 -12.27 -22.95 -7.25
CA THR A 55 -11.22 -23.99 -7.19
C THR A 55 -11.75 -25.37 -6.82
N HIS A 56 -13.02 -25.48 -6.42
CA HIS A 56 -13.64 -26.68 -5.84
C HIS A 56 -12.96 -27.18 -4.55
N ARG A 57 -12.13 -26.35 -3.90
CA ARG A 57 -11.45 -26.68 -2.65
C ARG A 57 -12.17 -26.10 -1.43
N LYS A 58 -12.30 -26.91 -0.40
CA LYS A 58 -12.94 -26.53 0.88
C LYS A 58 -11.97 -26.45 2.05
N ASP A 59 -10.69 -26.68 1.80
CA ASP A 59 -9.65 -26.70 2.82
C ASP A 59 -8.83 -25.40 2.84
N ILE A 60 -9.15 -24.43 1.98
CA ILE A 60 -8.53 -23.10 1.94
C ILE A 60 -9.43 -22.14 2.69
N SER A 61 -8.95 -21.61 3.81
CA SER A 61 -9.67 -20.60 4.61
C SER A 61 -8.76 -19.41 4.92
N LEU A 62 -9.37 -18.25 5.13
CA LEU A 62 -8.71 -17.00 5.49
C LEU A 62 -9.13 -16.62 6.91
N SER A 63 -8.16 -16.19 7.72
CA SER A 63 -8.40 -15.49 8.97
C SER A 63 -7.89 -14.05 8.83
N VAL A 64 -8.78 -13.07 8.90
CA VAL A 64 -8.46 -11.66 8.65
C VAL A 64 -8.14 -10.97 9.97
N HIS A 65 -7.00 -10.28 10.01
CA HIS A 65 -6.55 -9.55 11.20
C HIS A 65 -6.77 -8.05 11.07
N GLU A 66 -6.66 -7.53 9.85
CA GLU A 66 -6.77 -6.10 9.58
C GLU A 66 -7.47 -5.88 8.23
N LEU A 67 -8.38 -4.90 8.19
CA LEU A 67 -8.89 -4.33 6.97
C LEU A 67 -8.18 -3.01 6.71
N LYS A 68 -7.70 -2.82 5.49
CA LYS A 68 -6.99 -1.61 5.09
C LYS A 68 -7.90 -0.73 4.25
N SER A 69 -7.69 0.58 4.36
CA SER A 69 -8.41 1.56 3.56
C SER A 69 -8.05 1.40 2.08
N ASN A 70 -9.08 1.44 1.24
CA ASN A 70 -8.94 1.54 -0.21
C ASN A 70 -8.97 3.03 -0.59
N PHE A 71 -7.97 3.49 -1.34
CA PHE A 71 -7.80 4.90 -1.68
C PHE A 71 -7.85 5.06 -3.20
N GLY A 72 -8.61 6.05 -3.68
CA GLY A 72 -8.71 6.40 -5.09
C GLY A 72 -10.07 6.06 -5.72
N VAL A 73 -10.15 6.12 -7.04
CA VAL A 73 -11.40 6.08 -7.83
C VAL A 73 -12.06 4.69 -7.85
N TYR A 74 -11.34 3.63 -7.49
CA TYR A 74 -11.79 2.24 -7.55
C TYR A 74 -12.10 1.66 -6.16
N LEU A 75 -13.11 2.21 -5.50
CA LEU A 75 -13.49 1.87 -4.12
C LEU A 75 -14.18 0.50 -3.95
N SER A 76 -14.28 -0.34 -4.99
CA SER A 76 -15.12 -1.55 -4.95
C SER A 76 -14.48 -2.74 -4.22
N SER A 77 -13.16 -2.76 -4.06
CA SER A 77 -12.44 -3.86 -3.40
C SER A 77 -12.12 -3.56 -1.93
N THR A 78 -12.12 -4.60 -1.11
CA THR A 78 -11.80 -4.57 0.32
C THR A 78 -10.42 -5.16 0.52
N ILE A 79 -9.46 -4.32 0.92
CA ILE A 79 -8.07 -4.73 1.14
C ILE A 79 -7.95 -5.34 2.53
N PHE A 80 -7.31 -6.50 2.62
CA PHE A 80 -7.16 -7.26 3.85
C PHE A 80 -5.72 -7.69 4.09
N HIS A 81 -5.39 -7.83 5.36
CA HIS A 81 -4.20 -8.53 5.84
C HIS A 81 -4.66 -9.64 6.80
N GLY A 82 -4.21 -10.87 6.52
CA GLY A 82 -4.58 -12.03 7.31
C GLY A 82 -3.69 -13.24 7.05
N TYR A 83 -4.20 -14.41 7.42
CA TYR A 83 -3.50 -15.68 7.32
C TYR A 83 -4.36 -16.70 6.60
N VAL A 84 -3.77 -17.43 5.65
CA VAL A 84 -4.41 -18.52 4.94
C VAL A 84 -4.02 -19.86 5.56
N THR A 85 -5.02 -20.65 5.88
CA THR A 85 -4.88 -22.06 6.25
C THR A 85 -5.25 -22.92 5.04
N THR A 86 -4.40 -23.86 4.69
CA THR A 86 -4.57 -24.71 3.50
C THR A 86 -3.73 -25.98 3.62
N SER A 87 -4.15 -27.08 2.98
CA SER A 87 -3.27 -28.24 2.79
C SER A 87 -2.22 -28.04 1.67
N VAL A 88 -2.25 -26.93 0.94
CA VAL A 88 -1.25 -26.59 -0.09
C VAL A 88 0.06 -26.15 0.58
N SER A 89 1.09 -26.98 0.51
CA SER A 89 2.40 -26.69 1.08
C SER A 89 3.30 -25.85 0.16
N ASN A 90 2.97 -25.71 -1.13
CA ASN A 90 3.76 -24.93 -2.09
C ASN A 90 3.18 -23.52 -2.29
N ARG A 91 4.00 -22.49 -2.00
CA ARG A 91 3.62 -21.07 -2.16
C ARG A 91 3.13 -20.73 -3.57
N SER A 92 3.85 -21.19 -4.61
CA SER A 92 3.53 -20.89 -6.00
C SER A 92 2.23 -21.54 -6.45
N GLU A 93 1.95 -22.75 -5.96
CA GLU A 93 0.66 -23.43 -6.19
C GLU A 93 -0.48 -22.66 -5.52
N LEU A 94 -0.31 -22.24 -4.26
CA LEU A 94 -1.32 -21.44 -3.56
C LEU A 94 -1.60 -20.11 -4.28
N ILE A 95 -0.55 -19.40 -4.70
CA ILE A 95 -0.69 -18.16 -5.46
C ILE A 95 -1.45 -18.41 -6.76
N SER A 96 -1.14 -19.49 -7.48
CA SER A 96 -1.81 -19.83 -8.74
C SER A 96 -3.29 -20.13 -8.54
N LEU A 97 -3.64 -20.88 -7.47
CA LEU A 97 -5.03 -21.16 -7.11
C LEU A 97 -5.79 -19.89 -6.75
N LEU A 98 -5.24 -19.04 -5.89
CA LEU A 98 -5.91 -17.82 -5.45
C LEU A 98 -6.05 -16.79 -6.59
N LYS A 99 -5.07 -16.72 -7.49
CA LYS A 99 -5.17 -15.87 -8.70
C LYS A 99 -6.20 -16.36 -9.72
N SER A 100 -6.57 -17.64 -9.71
CA SER A 100 -7.66 -18.13 -10.56
C SER A 100 -9.04 -17.67 -10.09
N VAL A 101 -9.14 -17.08 -8.89
CA VAL A 101 -10.38 -16.55 -8.35
C VAL A 101 -10.53 -15.09 -8.81
N PRO A 102 -11.50 -14.75 -9.69
CA PRO A 102 -11.55 -13.43 -10.34
C PRO A 102 -11.74 -12.25 -9.38
N THR A 103 -12.34 -12.50 -8.22
CA THR A 103 -12.64 -11.49 -7.19
C THR A 103 -11.47 -11.22 -6.26
N ILE A 104 -10.36 -11.97 -6.38
CA ILE A 104 -9.21 -11.89 -5.48
C ILE A 104 -8.00 -11.32 -6.23
N ALA A 105 -7.34 -10.36 -5.60
CA ALA A 105 -6.00 -9.92 -5.97
C ALA A 105 -5.06 -10.09 -4.78
N LEU A 106 -3.82 -10.46 -5.06
CA LEU A 106 -2.77 -10.66 -4.06
C LEU A 106 -1.63 -9.69 -4.33
N ALA A 107 -1.11 -9.07 -3.27
CA ALA A 107 0.12 -8.28 -3.33
C ALA A 107 1.29 -8.97 -2.60
N TYR A 108 0.98 -9.78 -1.59
CA TYR A 108 1.97 -10.44 -0.75
C TYR A 108 1.46 -11.79 -0.24
N VAL A 109 2.32 -12.80 -0.29
CA VAL A 109 2.11 -14.13 0.30
C VAL A 109 3.45 -14.62 0.84
N ALA A 110 3.55 -14.90 2.14
CA ALA A 110 4.77 -15.39 2.78
C ALA A 110 4.49 -16.62 3.66
N PRO A 111 5.33 -17.67 3.64
CA PRO A 111 5.26 -18.74 4.64
C PRO A 111 5.45 -18.17 6.05
N VAL A 112 4.62 -18.56 7.02
CA VAL A 112 4.69 -18.02 8.39
C VAL A 112 6.07 -18.28 9.04
N ASP A 113 6.69 -19.42 8.75
CA ASP A 113 8.02 -19.78 9.25
C ASP A 113 9.15 -18.87 8.73
N SER A 114 8.89 -18.12 7.65
CA SER A 114 9.87 -17.18 7.08
C SER A 114 9.84 -15.78 7.71
N ILE A 115 8.88 -15.53 8.61
CA ILE A 115 8.66 -14.23 9.24
C ILE A 115 9.21 -14.27 10.69
N PRO A 116 10.13 -13.36 11.07
CA PRO A 116 10.65 -13.30 12.45
C PRO A 116 9.52 -13.15 13.47
N SER A 117 9.57 -13.97 14.54
CA SER A 117 8.53 -14.15 15.57
C SER A 117 7.89 -12.84 16.04
N ARG A 118 6.55 -12.77 15.96
CA ARG A 118 5.75 -11.69 16.55
C ARG A 118 5.60 -11.86 18.08
N PRO A 119 5.46 -10.75 18.84
CA PRO A 119 4.96 -10.81 20.20
C PRO A 119 3.52 -11.33 20.19
N THR A 120 3.32 -12.51 20.76
CA THR A 120 2.00 -13.09 21.01
C THR A 120 1.32 -12.29 22.11
N ASN A 121 0.50 -11.30 21.76
CA ASN A 121 -0.44 -10.69 22.68
C ASN A 121 -1.61 -10.09 21.91
N LEU A 122 -2.57 -10.93 21.51
CA LEU A 122 -3.96 -10.50 21.37
C LEU A 122 -4.83 -11.67 21.84
N LEU A 123 -5.01 -11.71 23.16
CA LEU A 123 -6.07 -12.48 23.79
C LEU A 123 -7.41 -11.94 23.32
N PHE A 124 -8.26 -12.88 22.92
CA PHE A 124 -9.71 -12.81 22.89
C PHE A 124 -10.31 -11.72 23.79
N GLN A 125 -11.21 -10.92 23.23
CA GLN A 125 -12.37 -10.46 23.99
C GLN A 125 -13.61 -10.40 23.10
N SER A 126 -14.53 -11.32 23.41
CA SER A 126 -15.91 -11.35 22.94
C SER A 126 -16.73 -10.25 23.61
N ASN A 127 -17.66 -9.67 22.83
CA ASN A 127 -18.91 -9.02 23.23
C ASN A 127 -18.88 -8.15 24.50
N ALA A 128 -18.60 -6.86 24.32
CA ALA A 128 -18.99 -5.80 25.24
C ALA A 128 -19.43 -4.56 24.45
N ALA A 129 -20.19 -3.68 25.10
CA ALA A 129 -20.69 -2.41 24.57
C ALA A 129 -19.62 -1.64 23.75
N ILE A 130 -20.05 -0.87 22.75
CA ILE A 130 -19.12 -0.10 21.91
C ILE A 130 -18.12 0.68 22.76
N GLN A 131 -16.86 0.31 22.60
CA GLN A 131 -15.74 0.96 23.23
C GLN A 131 -15.16 1.92 22.20
N CYS A 132 -15.47 3.20 22.36
CA CYS A 132 -14.85 4.24 21.57
C CYS A 132 -13.37 4.33 21.90
N SER A 133 -12.54 4.45 20.87
CA SER A 133 -11.10 4.67 21.00
C SER A 133 -10.83 6.11 21.44
N GLY A 134 -9.79 6.29 22.27
CA GLY A 134 -9.37 7.61 22.75
C GLY A 134 -10.45 8.33 23.55
N ASP A 135 -10.65 9.62 23.24
CA ASP A 135 -11.62 10.51 23.90
C ASP A 135 -13.01 10.50 23.21
N GLY A 136 -13.34 9.43 22.46
CA GLY A 136 -14.61 9.30 21.76
C GLY A 136 -15.81 9.10 22.68
N ILE A 137 -16.96 9.68 22.32
CA ILE A 137 -18.19 9.60 23.13
C ILE A 137 -19.15 8.58 22.49
N PRO A 138 -19.58 7.53 23.22
CA PRO A 138 -20.53 6.56 22.69
C PRO A 138 -21.90 7.19 22.47
N LEU A 139 -22.48 6.98 21.28
CA LEU A 139 -23.81 7.43 20.91
C LEU A 139 -24.85 6.29 21.04
N PRO A 140 -26.14 6.63 21.26
CA PRO A 140 -27.21 5.63 21.43
C PRO A 140 -27.44 4.68 20.25
N ASN A 141 -26.99 5.06 19.04
CA ASN A 141 -27.12 4.29 17.81
C ASN A 141 -25.97 3.30 17.58
N ASN A 142 -25.20 2.97 18.61
CA ASN A 142 -24.01 2.11 18.48
C ASN A 142 -22.98 2.69 17.47
N THR A 143 -22.68 3.98 17.60
CA THR A 143 -21.54 4.64 16.93
C THR A 143 -20.82 5.55 17.92
N CYS A 144 -19.62 6.01 17.59
CA CYS A 144 -18.88 6.96 18.42
C CYS A 144 -18.89 8.36 17.80
N LEU A 145 -19.14 9.38 18.63
CA LEU A 145 -18.82 10.76 18.29
C LEU A 145 -17.31 10.96 18.48
N CYS A 146 -16.61 11.16 17.37
CA CYS A 146 -15.16 11.28 17.41
C CYS A 146 -14.70 12.68 17.79
N PRO A 147 -13.67 12.78 18.64
CA PRO A 147 -13.02 14.06 18.88
C PRO A 147 -12.38 14.57 17.59
N PRO A 148 -12.02 15.87 17.53
CA PRO A 148 -11.29 16.41 16.40
C PRO A 148 -10.06 15.56 16.08
N TYR A 149 -9.79 15.37 14.78
CA TYR A 149 -8.65 14.60 14.27
C TYR A 149 -8.73 13.08 14.52
N SER A 150 -9.93 12.55 14.77
CA SER A 150 -10.21 11.12 14.77
C SER A 150 -11.48 10.82 13.96
N SER A 151 -11.55 9.62 13.38
CA SER A 151 -12.66 9.14 12.57
C SER A 151 -12.76 7.61 12.64
N GLY A 152 -13.77 7.04 11.97
CA GLY A 152 -14.09 5.61 12.07
C GLY A 152 -15.28 5.37 13.00
N LYS A 153 -15.83 4.16 12.96
CA LYS A 153 -17.06 3.83 13.70
C LYS A 153 -16.84 3.91 15.22
N ASN A 154 -15.62 3.60 15.64
CA ASN A 154 -15.15 3.63 17.02
C ASN A 154 -14.02 4.65 17.22
N CYS A 155 -13.86 5.63 16.33
CA CYS A 155 -12.80 6.65 16.38
C CYS A 155 -11.36 6.08 16.34
N GLU A 156 -11.22 4.92 15.72
CA GLU A 156 -9.97 4.16 15.60
C GLU A 156 -8.96 4.80 14.63
N THR A 157 -9.42 5.61 13.69
CA THR A 157 -8.59 6.21 12.65
C THR A 157 -8.18 7.62 13.04
N VAL A 158 -6.89 7.84 13.29
CA VAL A 158 -6.33 9.18 13.51
C VAL A 158 -6.17 9.92 12.19
N LEU A 159 -6.63 11.17 12.15
CA LEU A 159 -6.56 12.05 10.99
C LEU A 159 -5.44 13.08 11.15
N CYS A 160 -4.29 12.80 10.56
CA CYS A 160 -3.20 13.77 10.46
C CYS A 160 -3.55 14.87 9.44
N GLN A 161 -3.40 16.13 9.85
CA GLN A 161 -3.58 17.30 8.99
C GLN A 161 -2.34 17.55 8.13
N ASN A 162 -2.50 18.36 7.08
CA ASN A 162 -1.40 18.85 6.24
C ASN A 162 -0.48 17.74 5.73
N PHE A 163 -1.05 16.61 5.31
CA PHE A 163 -0.31 15.43 4.83
C PHE A 163 0.61 14.79 5.88
N GLY A 164 0.32 14.97 7.18
CA GLY A 164 1.02 14.28 8.25
C GLY A 164 0.84 12.75 8.20
N VAL A 165 1.78 12.03 8.79
CA VAL A 165 1.80 10.55 8.80
C VAL A 165 1.64 10.04 10.22
N TRP A 166 0.69 9.14 10.46
CA TRP A 166 0.51 8.55 11.78
C TRP A 166 1.63 7.55 12.09
N ASP A 167 2.39 7.76 13.16
CA ASP A 167 3.48 6.88 13.59
C ASP A 167 3.08 5.84 14.65
N GLY A 168 1.79 5.79 15.02
CA GLY A 168 1.28 4.97 16.12
C GLY A 168 1.13 5.70 17.46
N ARG A 169 1.78 6.87 17.64
CA ARG A 169 1.72 7.68 18.86
C ARG A 169 1.33 9.13 18.59
N ARG A 170 1.88 9.72 17.52
CA ARG A 170 1.60 11.08 17.05
C ARG A 170 1.66 11.13 15.53
N CYS A 171 1.20 12.22 14.95
CA CYS A 171 1.49 12.49 13.55
C CYS A 171 2.95 12.99 13.43
N SER A 172 3.71 12.32 12.56
CA SER A 172 4.94 12.85 11.97
C SER A 172 4.54 13.94 11.00
N CYS A 173 5.02 15.16 11.25
CA CYS A 173 4.59 16.33 10.51
C CYS A 173 5.61 16.72 9.45
N PRO A 174 5.15 17.20 8.28
CA PRO A 174 6.03 17.80 7.32
C PRO A 174 6.73 19.05 7.89
N PRO A 175 7.88 19.45 7.32
CA PRO A 175 8.60 20.65 7.72
C PRO A 175 7.69 21.88 7.80
N GLY A 176 7.79 22.62 8.91
CA GLY A 176 6.96 23.80 9.17
C GLY A 176 5.60 23.51 9.82
N TYR A 177 5.17 22.24 9.89
CA TYR A 177 4.00 21.81 10.66
C TYR A 177 4.44 21.12 11.94
N TYR A 178 3.66 21.32 13.01
CA TYR A 178 3.95 20.75 14.32
C TYR A 178 2.65 20.48 15.07
N SER A 179 2.75 19.96 16.29
CA SER A 179 1.64 19.43 17.13
C SER A 179 1.37 17.93 16.96
N LYS A 180 0.38 17.43 17.71
CA LYS A 180 -0.01 16.01 17.77
C LYS A 180 -0.63 15.52 16.46
N PHE A 181 -1.39 16.38 15.77
CA PHE A 181 -2.10 16.03 14.53
C PHE A 181 -1.64 16.87 13.33
N CYS A 182 -0.50 17.54 13.43
CA CYS A 182 0.02 18.47 12.41
C CYS A 182 -0.94 19.61 12.08
N GLU A 183 -1.81 19.98 13.02
CA GLU A 183 -2.77 21.06 12.85
C GLU A 183 -2.10 22.44 12.92
N ASN A 184 -2.66 23.41 12.20
CA ASN A 184 -2.20 24.79 12.30
C ASN A 184 -2.48 25.32 13.70
N ARG A 185 -1.44 25.42 14.53
CA ARG A 185 -1.51 26.21 15.76
C ARG A 185 -1.12 27.65 15.48
N GLY A 186 -1.74 28.58 16.21
CA GLY A 186 -1.52 30.01 16.06
C GLY A 186 -0.04 30.39 16.14
N PHE A 187 0.29 31.56 15.59
CA PHE A 187 1.66 32.08 15.42
C PHE A 187 2.56 31.74 16.60
N ARG A 188 3.57 30.90 16.33
CA ARG A 188 4.71 30.70 17.22
C ARG A 188 5.95 31.29 16.56
N PRO A 189 6.93 31.76 17.35
CA PRO A 189 8.22 32.17 16.81
C PRO A 189 8.84 31.00 16.03
N ALA A 190 9.56 31.32 14.95
CA ALA A 190 10.26 30.33 14.15
C ALA A 190 11.24 29.54 15.03
N ILE A 191 11.16 28.21 14.97
CA ILE A 191 12.14 27.31 15.59
C ILE A 191 13.08 26.86 14.48
N GLU A 192 14.31 27.38 14.48
CA GLU A 192 15.33 27.01 13.47
C GLU A 192 15.81 25.54 13.61
N ASN A 193 15.46 24.86 14.69
CA ASN A 193 15.93 23.51 15.04
C ASN A 193 14.99 22.35 14.63
N ASP A 194 13.86 22.62 13.95
CA ASP A 194 12.85 21.58 13.66
C ASP A 194 12.98 20.92 12.28
N ILE A 195 13.93 21.36 11.43
CA ILE A 195 14.19 20.72 10.13
C ILE A 195 15.45 19.86 10.23
N ASP A 196 15.25 18.55 10.33
CA ASP A 196 16.33 17.55 10.29
C ASP A 196 16.68 17.23 8.83
N LEU A 197 17.80 17.78 8.35
CA LEU A 197 18.39 17.51 7.03
C LEU A 197 19.49 16.44 7.09
N SER A 198 19.73 15.84 8.26
CA SER A 198 20.83 14.89 8.46
C SER A 198 20.52 13.50 7.91
N SER A 199 19.23 13.20 7.67
CA SER A 199 18.79 11.91 7.14
C SER A 199 17.57 12.01 6.24
N ARG A 200 17.47 11.07 5.29
CA ARG A 200 16.35 10.91 4.36
C ARG A 200 15.80 9.49 4.37
N SER A 201 14.62 9.30 3.80
CA SER A 201 14.10 7.98 3.44
C SER A 201 14.37 7.70 1.96
N LEU A 202 14.50 6.42 1.64
CA LEU A 202 14.39 5.94 0.26
C LEU A 202 13.02 5.28 0.11
N VAL A 203 12.12 5.90 -0.66
CA VAL A 203 10.78 5.39 -0.93
C VAL A 203 10.80 4.77 -2.33
N ILE A 204 10.43 3.49 -2.41
CA ILE A 204 10.40 2.70 -3.64
C ILE A 204 8.94 2.37 -3.92
N PHE A 205 8.37 3.04 -4.92
CA PHE A 205 7.09 2.68 -5.50
C PHE A 205 7.32 1.75 -6.69
N PHE A 206 6.64 0.61 -6.72
CA PHE A 206 6.80 -0.39 -7.78
C PHE A 206 5.44 -0.92 -8.25
N SER A 207 5.20 -0.87 -9.55
CA SER A 207 4.06 -1.57 -10.16
C SER A 207 4.23 -3.09 -10.02
N LEU A 208 3.24 -3.75 -9.44
CA LEU A 208 3.14 -5.21 -9.31
C LEU A 208 2.44 -5.85 -10.53
N ALA A 209 2.47 -5.20 -11.69
CA ALA A 209 2.06 -5.79 -12.96
C ALA A 209 3.00 -6.94 -13.35
N THR A 210 2.49 -8.05 -13.90
CA THR A 210 3.32 -9.18 -14.37
C THR A 210 4.42 -8.76 -15.34
N SER A 211 4.18 -7.75 -16.18
CA SER A 211 5.15 -7.15 -17.09
C SER A 211 6.34 -6.46 -16.40
N MET A 212 6.20 -6.08 -15.12
CA MET A 212 7.25 -5.49 -14.29
C MET A 212 8.07 -6.52 -13.49
N GLN A 213 7.71 -7.80 -13.54
CA GLN A 213 8.34 -8.82 -12.69
C GLN A 213 9.84 -8.96 -12.97
N GLN A 214 10.26 -8.94 -14.25
CA GLN A 214 11.67 -9.03 -14.63
C GLN A 214 12.46 -7.75 -14.26
N ASP A 215 11.81 -6.60 -14.42
CA ASP A 215 12.35 -5.29 -14.02
C ASP A 215 12.61 -5.25 -12.53
N PHE A 216 11.68 -5.79 -11.74
CA PHE A 216 11.83 -5.91 -10.29
C PHE A 216 13.00 -6.80 -9.90
N GLN A 217 13.20 -7.96 -10.56
CA GLN A 217 14.36 -8.81 -10.28
C GLN A 217 15.68 -8.09 -10.60
N SER A 218 15.71 -7.35 -11.71
CA SER A 218 16.87 -6.55 -12.12
C SER A 218 17.14 -5.42 -11.13
N PHE A 219 16.10 -4.69 -10.71
CA PHE A 219 16.17 -3.68 -9.67
C PHE A 219 16.69 -4.25 -8.36
N ARG A 220 16.10 -5.35 -7.87
CA ARG A 220 16.49 -6.02 -6.61
C ARG A 220 17.96 -6.42 -6.62
N ALA A 221 18.46 -6.96 -7.73
CA ALA A 221 19.85 -7.36 -7.86
C ALA A 221 20.84 -6.18 -7.77
N ASN A 222 20.42 -4.97 -8.15
CA ASN A 222 21.26 -3.77 -8.17
C ASN A 222 20.98 -2.80 -7.01
N LEU A 223 19.96 -3.07 -6.18
CA LEU A 223 19.51 -2.17 -5.12
C LEU A 223 20.60 -1.85 -4.10
N ALA A 224 21.41 -2.83 -3.70
CA ALA A 224 22.52 -2.61 -2.76
C ALA A 224 23.54 -1.61 -3.31
N THR A 225 23.99 -1.82 -4.55
CA THR A 225 24.92 -0.91 -5.24
C THR A 225 24.33 0.49 -5.43
N MET A 226 23.05 0.58 -5.79
CA MET A 226 22.35 1.87 -5.90
C MET A 226 22.35 2.63 -4.57
N VAL A 227 21.97 1.94 -3.48
CA VAL A 227 21.92 2.53 -2.14
C VAL A 227 23.30 2.93 -1.63
N ASP A 228 24.32 2.10 -1.86
CA ASP A 228 25.70 2.40 -1.45
C ASP A 228 26.24 3.64 -2.16
N GLY A 229 25.88 3.86 -3.43
CA GLY A 229 26.26 5.10 -4.15
C GLY A 229 25.52 6.34 -3.64
N MET A 230 24.27 6.19 -3.18
CA MET A 230 23.48 7.29 -2.62
C MET A 230 23.93 7.73 -1.21
N GLN A 231 24.76 6.93 -0.52
CA GLN A 231 25.24 7.29 0.82
C GLN A 231 26.21 8.46 0.74
N SER A 232 26.12 9.39 1.69
CA SER A 232 26.98 10.57 1.73
C SER A 232 27.24 10.98 3.16
N SER A 233 28.35 11.70 3.42
CA SER A 233 28.74 12.10 4.79
C SER A 233 27.72 13.02 5.50
N SER A 234 26.70 13.51 4.80
CA SER A 234 25.62 14.35 5.31
C SER A 234 24.35 14.04 4.54
N ASN A 235 23.26 13.59 5.20
CA ASN A 235 22.00 13.13 4.59
C ASN A 235 21.95 11.63 4.21
N ASP A 236 22.25 10.76 5.18
CA ASP A 236 22.19 9.30 5.01
C ASP A 236 20.77 8.76 4.92
N ILE A 237 20.61 7.60 4.27
CA ILE A 237 19.32 6.90 4.20
C ILE A 237 19.06 6.20 5.53
N ALA A 238 18.15 6.76 6.33
CA ALA A 238 17.82 6.24 7.67
C ALA A 238 16.75 5.12 7.65
N ASN A 239 15.92 5.08 6.60
CA ASN A 239 14.89 4.07 6.45
C ASN A 239 14.50 3.88 4.98
N TYR A 240 14.03 2.67 4.70
CA TYR A 240 13.61 2.21 3.40
C TYR A 240 12.12 1.89 3.45
N VAL A 241 11.37 2.40 2.47
CA VAL A 241 9.94 2.17 2.34
C VAL A 241 9.69 1.56 0.96
N PHE A 242 8.95 0.46 0.93
CA PHE A 242 8.49 -0.17 -0.29
C PHE A 242 6.96 -0.08 -0.37
N TYR A 243 6.46 0.35 -1.53
CA TYR A 243 5.06 0.37 -1.87
C TYR A 243 4.85 -0.37 -3.19
N GLY A 244 4.19 -1.53 -3.14
CA GLY A 244 3.83 -2.32 -4.30
C GLY A 244 2.35 -2.17 -4.61
N PHE A 245 1.99 -1.96 -5.88
CA PHE A 245 0.60 -1.69 -6.27
C PHE A 245 0.21 -2.41 -7.56
N VAL A 246 -1.04 -2.91 -7.63
CA VAL A 246 -1.65 -3.31 -8.90
C VAL A 246 -3.17 -3.21 -8.84
N LEU A 247 -3.77 -2.68 -9.91
CA LEU A 247 -5.18 -2.90 -10.26
C LEU A 247 -5.24 -4.07 -11.26
N THR A 248 -5.93 -5.15 -10.92
CA THR A 248 -6.05 -6.31 -11.83
C THR A 248 -6.99 -6.04 -12.99
N ASP A 249 -6.87 -6.82 -14.06
CA ASP A 249 -7.80 -6.84 -15.20
C ASP A 249 -9.26 -7.14 -14.82
N THR A 250 -9.47 -7.80 -13.69
CA THR A 250 -10.78 -8.01 -13.05
C THR A 250 -11.25 -6.84 -12.18
N ASN A 251 -10.59 -5.68 -12.25
CA ASN A 251 -10.85 -4.47 -11.47
C ASN A 251 -10.75 -4.65 -9.95
N VAL A 252 -9.81 -5.49 -9.50
CA VAL A 252 -9.51 -5.67 -8.08
C VAL A 252 -8.23 -4.93 -7.74
N LEU A 253 -8.36 -3.86 -6.96
CA LEU A 253 -7.23 -3.05 -6.51
C LEU A 253 -6.60 -3.66 -5.26
N THR A 254 -5.28 -3.85 -5.28
CA THR A 254 -4.50 -4.27 -4.10
C THR A 254 -3.16 -3.54 -4.03
N TYR A 255 -2.65 -3.37 -2.81
CA TYR A 255 -1.29 -2.87 -2.58
C TYR A 255 -0.64 -3.59 -1.40
N PHE A 256 0.68 -3.45 -1.31
CA PHE A 256 1.47 -3.84 -0.15
C PHE A 256 2.38 -2.68 0.25
N ILE A 257 2.50 -2.47 1.56
CA ILE A 257 3.45 -1.53 2.12
C ILE A 257 4.29 -2.22 3.19
N GLY A 258 5.60 -1.99 3.14
CA GLY A 258 6.54 -2.49 4.13
C GLY A 258 7.84 -1.72 4.06
N GLY A 259 8.73 -1.98 5.00
CA GLY A 259 9.99 -1.23 5.09
C GLY A 259 10.74 -1.53 6.37
N GLY A 260 11.89 -0.89 6.52
CA GLY A 260 12.73 -1.03 7.71
C GLY A 260 13.86 -0.02 7.76
N ARG A 261 14.65 -0.08 8.83
CA ARG A 261 15.83 0.78 9.02
C ARG A 261 17.08 0.27 8.30
N GLN A 262 17.07 -1.00 7.89
CA GLN A 262 18.17 -1.62 7.17
C GLN A 262 17.69 -2.06 5.79
N LEU A 263 18.56 -1.98 4.79
CA LEU A 263 18.23 -2.38 3.44
C LEU A 263 17.80 -3.86 3.37
N SER A 264 18.45 -4.71 4.17
CA SER A 264 18.13 -6.14 4.29
C SER A 264 16.71 -6.43 4.77
N SER A 265 16.04 -5.47 5.44
CA SER A 265 14.63 -5.60 5.84
C SER A 265 13.69 -5.74 4.65
N LEU A 266 14.11 -5.28 3.45
CA LEU A 266 13.32 -5.42 2.23
C LEU A 266 13.38 -6.83 1.63
N ASN A 267 14.39 -7.65 1.94
CA ASN A 267 14.56 -8.96 1.31
C ASN A 267 13.35 -9.88 1.55
N LEU A 268 12.87 -9.95 2.80
CA LEU A 268 11.71 -10.76 3.17
C LEU A 268 10.43 -10.31 2.45
N ILE A 269 10.29 -9.00 2.27
CA ILE A 269 9.19 -8.41 1.51
C ILE A 269 9.29 -8.86 0.06
N PHE A 270 10.46 -8.67 -0.55
CA PHE A 270 10.70 -8.91 -1.97
C PHE A 270 10.55 -10.38 -2.38
N ASP A 271 10.92 -11.32 -1.51
CA ASP A 271 10.71 -12.75 -1.72
C ASP A 271 9.23 -13.14 -1.73
N SER A 272 8.40 -12.31 -1.10
CA SER A 272 7.00 -12.61 -0.80
C SER A 272 6.01 -11.81 -1.66
N LEU A 273 6.48 -10.91 -2.51
CA LEU A 273 5.63 -10.16 -3.44
C LEU A 273 4.94 -11.06 -4.46
N VAL A 274 3.79 -10.60 -4.94
CA VAL A 274 2.99 -11.26 -5.95
C VAL A 274 2.68 -10.28 -7.09
N PHE A 275 3.11 -10.61 -8.30
CA PHE A 275 2.85 -9.82 -9.52
C PHE A 275 1.63 -10.37 -10.26
N SER A 276 0.69 -9.52 -10.67
CA SER A 276 -0.60 -9.93 -11.24
C SER A 276 -0.87 -9.29 -12.60
N LEU A 277 -1.77 -9.87 -13.40
CA LEU A 277 -2.15 -9.31 -14.69
C LEU A 277 -2.82 -7.95 -14.46
N PRO A 278 -2.28 -6.85 -15.02
CA PRO A 278 -2.80 -5.51 -14.76
C PRO A 278 -4.04 -5.21 -15.62
N ALA A 279 -4.92 -4.35 -15.09
CA ALA A 279 -5.86 -3.61 -15.92
C ALA A 279 -5.12 -2.72 -16.92
N GLN A 280 -5.77 -2.43 -18.04
CA GLN A 280 -5.23 -1.55 -19.09
C GLN A 280 -4.87 -0.15 -18.57
N GLN A 281 -5.63 0.37 -17.60
CA GLN A 281 -5.37 1.66 -16.97
C GLN A 281 -5.04 1.45 -15.49
N GLN A 282 -3.88 1.93 -15.07
CA GLN A 282 -3.44 1.90 -13.68
C GLN A 282 -3.57 3.29 -13.06
N PRO A 283 -4.28 3.46 -11.93
CA PRO A 283 -4.43 4.76 -11.26
C PRO A 283 -3.19 5.11 -10.43
N PHE A 284 -2.05 5.34 -11.08
CA PHE A 284 -0.78 5.50 -10.39
C PHE A 284 -0.70 6.73 -9.49
N LEU A 285 -1.32 7.86 -9.84
CA LEU A 285 -1.12 9.12 -9.10
C LEU A 285 -1.62 9.02 -7.65
N TYR A 286 -2.83 8.49 -7.47
CA TYR A 286 -3.38 8.26 -6.12
C TYR A 286 -2.53 7.30 -5.28
N GLN A 287 -1.90 6.32 -5.91
CA GLN A 287 -1.14 5.28 -5.23
C GLN A 287 0.27 5.76 -4.87
N ILE A 288 0.93 6.50 -5.76
CA ILE A 288 2.21 7.16 -5.49
C ILE A 288 2.07 8.11 -4.31
N MET A 289 0.94 8.83 -4.21
CA MET A 289 0.67 9.71 -3.08
C MET A 289 0.69 8.96 -1.74
N GLN A 290 0.32 7.67 -1.69
CA GLN A 290 0.29 6.91 -0.43
C GLN A 290 1.67 6.40 0.00
N ALA A 291 2.56 6.13 -0.95
CA ALA A 291 3.85 5.47 -0.70
C ALA A 291 4.69 6.14 0.40
N PRO A 292 4.93 7.46 0.39
CA PRO A 292 5.70 8.11 1.44
C PRO A 292 4.92 8.28 2.76
N PHE A 293 3.57 8.25 2.74
CA PHE A 293 2.76 8.68 3.89
C PHE A 293 2.07 7.56 4.66
N MET A 294 2.12 6.33 4.17
CA MET A 294 1.51 5.19 4.84
C MET A 294 2.50 4.40 5.72
N TYR A 295 3.81 4.64 5.58
CA TYR A 295 4.83 4.03 6.44
C TYR A 295 5.20 4.98 7.59
N GLY A 296 4.89 4.56 8.82
CA GLY A 296 5.26 5.30 10.04
C GLY A 296 6.78 5.41 10.15
N GLY A 297 7.33 6.59 9.88
CA GLY A 297 8.77 6.86 9.97
C GLY A 297 9.43 7.44 8.72
N SER A 298 8.68 7.71 7.65
CA SER A 298 9.19 8.47 6.50
C SER A 298 9.71 9.86 6.90
N ARG A 299 10.81 10.27 6.27
CA ARG A 299 11.49 11.54 6.48
C ARG A 299 11.16 12.53 5.36
N SER A 300 11.26 13.82 5.64
CA SER A 300 11.27 14.87 4.61
C SER A 300 12.54 14.80 3.77
N PHE A 301 12.55 15.51 2.63
CA PHE A 301 13.69 15.56 1.71
C PHE A 301 14.10 14.18 1.17
N SER A 302 13.12 13.27 1.08
CA SER A 302 13.30 11.90 0.61
C SER A 302 13.21 11.78 -0.90
N ASN A 303 13.87 10.76 -1.44
CA ASN A 303 13.71 10.37 -2.83
C ASN A 303 12.59 9.34 -2.94
N VAL A 304 11.63 9.60 -3.84
CA VAL A 304 10.55 8.69 -4.20
C VAL A 304 10.83 8.17 -5.60
N LEU A 305 11.34 6.94 -5.67
CA LEU A 305 11.61 6.24 -6.93
C LEU A 305 10.33 5.52 -7.39
N VAL A 306 9.86 5.83 -8.59
CA VAL A 306 8.60 5.32 -9.12
C VAL A 306 8.88 4.44 -10.33
N PHE A 307 8.73 3.12 -10.18
CA PHE A 307 8.94 2.14 -11.25
C PHE A 307 7.60 1.69 -11.85
N VAL A 308 7.38 2.01 -13.11
CA VAL A 308 6.14 1.71 -13.87
C VAL A 308 6.47 1.36 -15.32
N ASP A 309 5.55 0.72 -16.04
CA ASP A 309 5.67 0.38 -17.47
C ASP A 309 4.46 0.83 -18.31
N SER A 310 3.66 1.75 -17.77
CA SER A 310 2.50 2.34 -18.45
C SER A 310 2.24 3.75 -17.93
N GLY A 311 1.43 4.51 -18.67
CA GLY A 311 0.97 5.83 -18.23
C GLY A 311 -0.03 5.77 -17.07
N ALA A 312 -0.18 6.88 -16.36
CA ALA A 312 -1.15 7.01 -15.27
C ALA A 312 -2.56 7.17 -15.83
N GLY A 313 -3.43 6.19 -15.57
CA GLY A 313 -4.83 6.20 -15.99
C GLY A 313 -5.72 7.19 -15.22
N ASP A 314 -5.25 7.70 -14.09
CA ASP A 314 -5.88 8.76 -13.30
C ASP A 314 -5.28 10.16 -13.57
N ALA A 315 -4.49 10.29 -14.64
CA ALA A 315 -4.01 11.57 -15.12
C ALA A 315 -5.14 12.42 -15.70
N THR A 316 -4.99 13.74 -15.59
CA THR A 316 -5.89 14.71 -16.20
C THR A 316 -5.10 15.65 -17.09
N ALA A 317 -5.81 16.38 -17.96
CA ALA A 317 -5.25 17.51 -18.69
C ALA A 317 -4.54 18.48 -17.75
N ALA A 318 -3.44 19.06 -18.22
CA ALA A 318 -2.67 20.06 -17.47
C ALA A 318 -3.59 21.18 -16.97
N ASN A 319 -3.54 21.44 -15.66
CA ASN A 319 -4.41 22.42 -15.03
C ASN A 319 -3.65 23.20 -13.94
N ALA A 320 -3.53 24.52 -14.13
CA ALA A 320 -2.88 25.42 -13.19
C ALA A 320 -3.78 25.88 -12.03
N LEU A 321 -5.09 25.60 -12.08
CA LEU A 321 -6.04 26.02 -11.05
C LEU A 321 -6.03 25.01 -9.90
N PHE A 322 -5.42 25.36 -8.76
CA PHE A 322 -5.43 24.54 -7.55
C PHE A 322 -6.83 24.13 -7.06
N SER A 323 -7.86 24.91 -7.41
CA SER A 323 -9.26 24.60 -7.08
C SER A 323 -9.81 23.39 -7.86
N ALA A 324 -9.14 22.97 -8.94
CA ALA A 324 -9.53 21.77 -9.68
C ALA A 324 -9.28 20.48 -8.89
N ASN A 325 -8.37 20.53 -7.90
CA ASN A 325 -8.08 19.45 -6.96
C ASN A 325 -7.83 18.09 -7.65
N THR A 326 -7.11 18.12 -8.76
CA THR A 326 -6.82 16.91 -9.56
C THR A 326 -5.86 15.97 -8.81
N PRO A 327 -5.79 14.68 -9.19
CA PRO A 327 -4.83 13.75 -8.56
C PRO A 327 -3.38 14.23 -8.67
N GLU A 328 -3.00 14.84 -9.80
CA GLU A 328 -1.70 15.48 -10.00
C GLU A 328 -1.46 16.61 -8.98
N GLN A 329 -2.44 17.49 -8.75
CA GLN A 329 -2.30 18.60 -7.81
C GLN A 329 -2.21 18.13 -6.36
N GLN A 330 -3.00 17.10 -5.99
CA GLN A 330 -2.92 16.49 -4.66
C GLN A 330 -1.57 15.84 -4.43
N LEU A 331 -1.09 15.03 -5.39
CA LEU A 331 0.21 14.40 -5.34
C LEU A 331 1.33 15.44 -5.25
N MET A 332 1.33 16.44 -6.15
CA MET A 332 2.32 17.53 -6.14
C MET A 332 2.34 18.26 -4.80
N SER A 333 1.16 18.60 -4.25
CA SER A 333 1.07 19.28 -2.95
C SER A 333 1.65 18.45 -1.83
N SER A 334 1.31 17.16 -1.79
CA SER A 334 1.80 16.23 -0.76
C SER A 334 3.31 16.04 -0.82
N ILE A 335 3.89 15.89 -2.01
CA ILE A 335 5.33 15.70 -2.20
C ILE A 335 6.10 16.97 -1.86
N LYS A 336 5.62 18.14 -2.30
CA LYS A 336 6.27 19.43 -2.03
C LYS A 336 6.26 19.81 -0.56
N VAL A 337 5.15 19.55 0.15
CA VAL A 337 5.04 19.82 1.59
C VAL A 337 6.09 19.05 2.40
N TRP A 338 6.46 17.85 1.95
CA TRP A 338 7.53 17.05 2.56
C TRP A 338 8.91 17.30 1.94
N HIS A 339 9.02 18.22 0.98
CA HIS A 339 10.22 18.49 0.19
C HIS A 339 10.82 17.23 -0.48
N ASN A 340 9.98 16.26 -0.79
CA ASN A 340 10.41 15.03 -1.46
C ASN A 340 10.59 15.27 -2.97
N LYS A 341 11.42 14.42 -3.60
CA LYS A 341 11.64 14.42 -5.05
C LYS A 341 11.01 13.19 -5.69
N LEU A 342 10.32 13.36 -6.82
CA LEU A 342 9.80 12.24 -7.61
C LEU A 342 10.74 11.91 -8.76
N THR A 343 11.30 10.72 -8.76
CA THR A 343 12.06 10.18 -9.88
C THR A 343 11.28 9.05 -10.51
N PHE A 344 10.83 9.23 -11.75
CA PHE A 344 10.08 8.25 -12.52
C PHE A 344 11.03 7.41 -13.37
N ILE A 345 10.92 6.09 -13.25
CA ILE A 345 11.59 5.09 -14.08
C ILE A 345 10.49 4.36 -14.84
N VAL A 346 10.27 4.78 -16.07
CA VAL A 346 9.22 4.24 -16.94
C VAL A 346 9.86 3.25 -17.91
N SER A 347 9.65 1.95 -17.70
CA SER A 347 10.30 0.90 -18.45
C SER A 347 9.47 0.44 -19.66
N GLN A 348 10.14 0.24 -20.79
CA GLN A 348 9.51 -0.20 -22.04
C GLN A 348 10.32 -1.31 -22.69
N THR A 349 9.78 -1.92 -23.75
CA THR A 349 10.58 -2.79 -24.62
C THR A 349 10.70 -2.13 -25.98
N SER A 350 11.82 -2.33 -26.67
CA SER A 350 11.99 -1.88 -28.05
C SER A 350 10.87 -2.37 -28.99
N ALA A 351 10.22 -3.50 -28.69
CA ALA A 351 9.07 -4.03 -29.43
C ALA A 351 7.72 -3.39 -29.06
N ASN A 352 7.59 -2.89 -27.83
CA ASN A 352 6.39 -2.24 -27.31
C ASN A 352 6.81 -0.94 -26.59
N PRO A 353 7.09 0.14 -27.35
CA PRO A 353 7.44 1.42 -26.76
C PRO A 353 6.23 2.01 -26.04
N ILE A 354 6.48 2.77 -24.97
CA ILE A 354 5.42 3.48 -24.26
C ILE A 354 4.93 4.64 -25.10
N ASP A 355 3.61 4.81 -25.12
CA ASP A 355 3.00 5.99 -25.68
C ASP A 355 3.33 7.19 -24.80
N THR A 356 4.22 8.05 -25.30
CA THR A 356 4.65 9.27 -24.62
C THR A 356 3.79 10.48 -24.99
N SER A 357 2.74 10.27 -25.79
CA SER A 357 1.76 11.27 -26.15
C SER A 357 0.59 11.31 -25.15
N GLY A 358 0.01 12.49 -24.97
CA GLY A 358 -1.15 12.68 -24.09
C GLY A 358 -0.84 12.76 -22.60
N ASP A 359 -1.90 13.02 -21.83
CA ASP A 359 -1.78 13.41 -20.41
C ASP A 359 -1.35 12.25 -19.50
N ASN A 360 -1.67 11.00 -19.87
CA ASN A 360 -1.33 9.81 -19.10
C ASN A 360 0.19 9.67 -18.90
N PHE A 361 0.99 10.14 -19.87
CA PHE A 361 2.45 10.17 -19.75
C PHE A 361 2.96 11.56 -19.37
N ASP A 362 2.41 12.64 -19.95
CA ASP A 362 2.89 14.01 -19.72
C ASP A 362 2.83 14.41 -18.23
N VAL A 363 1.87 13.86 -17.47
CA VAL A 363 1.78 14.07 -16.03
C VAL A 363 3.06 13.69 -15.27
N TYR A 364 3.78 12.66 -15.71
CA TYR A 364 5.06 12.27 -15.08
C TYR A 364 6.13 13.33 -15.29
N ARG A 365 6.18 13.94 -16.48
CA ARG A 365 7.11 15.04 -16.77
C ARG A 365 6.80 16.24 -15.88
N ARG A 366 5.53 16.66 -15.82
CA ARG A 366 5.09 17.80 -15.00
C ARG A 366 5.38 17.57 -13.51
N LEU A 367 5.13 16.36 -13.00
CA LEU A 367 5.42 16.01 -11.62
C LEU A 367 6.92 15.99 -11.31
N ALA A 368 7.74 15.38 -12.15
CA ALA A 368 9.20 15.36 -11.99
C ALA A 368 9.77 16.79 -11.98
N GLU A 369 9.42 17.60 -12.98
CA GLU A 369 9.87 19.00 -13.08
C GLU A 369 9.42 19.82 -11.87
N SER A 370 8.17 19.67 -11.45
CA SER A 370 7.62 20.45 -10.34
C SER A 370 8.28 20.11 -9.00
N THR A 371 8.83 18.91 -8.84
CA THR A 371 9.43 18.40 -7.60
C THR A 371 10.96 18.34 -7.66
N HIS A 372 11.57 18.88 -8.72
CA HIS A 372 13.01 18.81 -8.98
C HIS A 372 13.57 17.37 -8.95
N GLY A 373 12.76 16.43 -9.42
CA GLY A 373 13.19 15.06 -9.70
C GLY A 373 13.38 14.82 -11.19
N ASP A 374 13.37 13.56 -11.59
CA ASP A 374 13.77 13.13 -12.92
C ASP A 374 12.73 12.20 -13.56
N LEU A 375 12.75 12.12 -14.89
CA LEU A 375 11.95 11.18 -15.67
C LEU A 375 12.85 10.43 -16.64
N PHE A 376 12.95 9.12 -16.44
CA PHE A 376 13.67 8.22 -17.32
C PHE A 376 12.69 7.32 -18.06
N VAL A 377 12.79 7.29 -19.39
CA VAL A 377 12.15 6.26 -20.23
C VAL A 377 13.25 5.31 -20.65
N VAL A 378 13.18 4.07 -20.19
CA VAL A 378 14.30 3.12 -20.26
C VAL A 378 13.86 1.84 -20.94
N ASP A 379 14.70 1.27 -21.81
CA ASP A 379 14.45 -0.11 -22.23
C ASP A 379 14.68 -1.04 -21.02
N LYS A 380 13.85 -2.09 -20.87
CA LYS A 380 13.97 -3.04 -19.76
C LYS A 380 15.37 -3.65 -19.63
N THR A 381 16.12 -3.75 -20.74
CA THR A 381 17.51 -4.23 -20.74
C THR A 381 18.51 -3.26 -20.10
N GLU A 382 18.15 -1.97 -19.97
CA GLU A 382 19.02 -0.90 -19.46
C GLU A 382 18.79 -0.60 -17.98
N ILE A 383 17.75 -1.19 -17.35
CA ILE A 383 17.43 -1.02 -15.93
C ILE A 383 18.63 -1.25 -15.01
N PRO A 384 19.48 -2.28 -15.20
CA PRO A 384 20.67 -2.46 -14.38
C PRO A 384 21.63 -1.27 -14.46
N ALA A 385 21.86 -0.73 -15.66
CA ALA A 385 22.76 0.40 -15.86
C ALA A 385 22.20 1.68 -15.21
N VAL A 386 20.92 1.95 -15.41
CA VAL A 386 20.24 3.12 -14.80
C VAL A 386 20.29 3.03 -13.27
N SER A 387 20.01 1.85 -12.71
CA SER A 387 20.04 1.63 -11.25
C SER A 387 21.45 1.80 -10.67
N ALA A 388 22.47 1.26 -11.34
CA ALA A 388 23.83 1.22 -10.81
C ALA A 388 24.66 2.48 -11.11
N GLN A 389 24.27 3.30 -12.10
CA GLN A 389 25.11 4.41 -12.60
C GLN A 389 24.43 5.77 -12.52
N ILE A 390 23.10 5.82 -12.55
CA ILE A 390 22.34 7.09 -12.61
C ILE A 390 21.66 7.32 -11.27
N LEU A 391 20.90 6.33 -10.79
CA LEU A 391 20.19 6.44 -9.52
C LEU A 391 21.13 6.39 -8.30
N CYS A 392 22.38 5.96 -8.48
CA CYS A 392 23.37 5.90 -7.42
C CYS A 392 24.05 7.26 -7.14
N LEU A 393 23.70 8.33 -7.86
CA LEU A 393 24.27 9.66 -7.61
C LEU A 393 23.62 10.31 -6.37
N PRO A 394 24.40 10.96 -5.49
CA PRO A 394 23.94 11.43 -4.17
C PRO A 394 22.84 12.50 -4.17
#